data_AF-A0A7C6R1J1-F1
#
_entry.id   AF-A0A7C6R1J1-F1
#
_cell.length_a   1.000
_cell.length_b   1.000
_cell.length_c   1.000
_cell.angle_alpha   90.00
_cell.angle_beta   90.00
_cell.angle_gamma   90.00
#
_symmetry.space_group_name_H-M   'P 1'
#
loop_
_entity.id
_entity.type
_entity.pdbx_description
1 polymer ?
#
loop_
_entity_poly.entity_id
_entity_poly.type
_entity_poly.pdbx_seq_one_letter_code
_entity_poly.pdbx_strand_id
1 'polypeptide(L)'
;MEIFQKIGETAKGLGGKAREVTRRSGEFLEATKLKFDLSRLEKEMEANFLSLGELVYRRFKGEAGLDGEIDRLLSATRKVEGDMQAVQEQIDRLQPKPPVCPQCKLELPVGGRFCSYCGAQVVKDDAAE
;
A
#
# COMPACT_ATOMS: atom_id res chain seq x y z
N MET A 1 -32.34 -3.44 -42.76
CA MET A 1 -32.17 -2.42 -41.71
C MET A 1 -31.74 -3.06 -40.37
N GLU A 2 -30.74 -3.94 -40.38
CA GLU A 2 -30.29 -4.69 -39.16
C GLU A 2 -28.91 -4.23 -38.65
N ILE A 3 -28.20 -3.42 -39.44
CA ILE A 3 -26.82 -2.99 -39.15
C ILE A 3 -26.82 -1.76 -38.22
N PHE A 4 -27.85 -0.92 -38.31
CA PHE A 4 -27.97 0.30 -37.50
C PHE A 4 -28.38 0.03 -36.04
N GLN A 5 -29.08 -1.07 -35.74
CA GLN A 5 -29.42 -1.43 -34.35
C GLN A 5 -28.21 -1.98 -33.58
N LYS A 6 -27.35 -2.80 -34.22
CA LYS A 6 -26.11 -3.30 -33.61
C LYS A 6 -25.09 -2.20 -33.26
N ILE A 7 -25.09 -1.10 -34.01
CA ILE A 7 -24.18 0.03 -33.74
C ILE A 7 -24.63 0.84 -32.51
N GLY A 8 -25.94 0.99 -32.30
CA GLY A 8 -26.51 1.68 -31.14
C GLY A 8 -26.25 0.97 -29.80
N GLU A 9 -26.26 -0.37 -29.81
CA GLU A 9 -25.95 -1.18 -28.62
C GLU A 9 -24.44 -1.21 -28.31
N THR A 10 -23.60 -1.19 -29.35
CA THR A 10 -22.13 -1.18 -29.20
C THR A 10 -21.62 0.17 -28.67
N ALA A 11 -22.26 1.29 -29.02
CA ALA A 11 -21.91 2.62 -28.52
C ALA A 11 -22.14 2.79 -27.00
N LYS A 12 -23.19 2.18 -26.44
CA LYS A 12 -23.44 2.18 -24.99
C LYS A 12 -22.40 1.34 -24.22
N GLY A 13 -21.87 0.27 -24.83
CA GLY A 13 -20.82 -0.57 -24.23
C GLY A 13 -19.40 0.02 -24.32
N LEU A 14 -19.13 0.86 -25.33
CA LEU A 14 -17.82 1.50 -25.55
C LEU A 14 -17.59 2.71 -24.63
N GLY A 15 -18.63 3.50 -24.34
CA GLY A 15 -18.51 4.68 -23.47
C GLY A 15 -18.14 4.34 -22.01
N GLY A 16 -18.59 3.20 -21.50
CA GLY A 16 -18.22 2.70 -20.17
C GLY A 16 -16.79 2.16 -20.11
N LYS A 17 -16.40 1.37 -21.11
CA LYS A 17 -15.05 0.74 -21.18
C LYS A 17 -13.93 1.76 -21.42
N ALA A 18 -14.18 2.81 -22.22
CA ALA A 18 -13.19 3.88 -22.42
C ALA A 18 -12.89 4.64 -21.11
N ARG A 19 -13.93 4.96 -20.31
CA ARG A 19 -13.76 5.61 -19.01
C ARG A 19 -13.02 4.74 -18.00
N GLU A 20 -13.29 3.44 -18.01
CA GLU A 20 -12.64 2.48 -17.11
C GLU A 20 -11.14 2.30 -17.42
N VAL A 21 -10.76 2.30 -18.70
CA VAL A 21 -9.35 2.25 -19.14
C VAL A 21 -8.58 3.52 -18.77
N THR A 22 -9.20 4.70 -18.90
CA THR A 22 -8.57 5.96 -18.46
C THR A 22 -8.41 6.01 -16.95
N ARG A 23 -9.40 5.53 -16.18
CA ARG A 23 -9.36 5.52 -14.70
C ARG A 23 -8.26 4.61 -14.15
N ARG A 24 -8.17 3.37 -14.67
CA ARG A 24 -7.11 2.42 -14.25
C ARG A 24 -5.70 2.92 -14.54
N SER A 25 -5.51 3.65 -15.64
CA SER A 25 -4.22 4.26 -15.98
C SER A 25 -3.79 5.33 -14.96
N GLY A 26 -4.75 6.13 -14.44
CA GLY A 26 -4.50 7.11 -13.40
C GLY A 26 -4.14 6.50 -12.05
N GLU A 27 -4.94 5.53 -11.59
CA GLU A 27 -4.73 4.81 -10.32
C GLU A 27 -3.36 4.10 -10.28
N PHE A 28 -2.91 3.56 -11.42
CA PHE A 28 -1.59 2.91 -11.53
C PHE A 28 -0.42 3.90 -11.37
N LEU A 29 -0.52 5.07 -12.00
CA LEU A 29 0.51 6.11 -11.90
C LEU A 29 0.59 6.68 -10.48
N GLU A 30 -0.55 6.88 -9.83
CA GLU A 30 -0.63 7.35 -8.45
C GLU A 30 -0.02 6.33 -7.48
N ALA A 31 -0.37 5.05 -7.59
CA ALA A 31 0.23 4.00 -6.78
C ALA A 31 1.75 3.88 -6.99
N THR A 32 2.22 4.09 -8.22
CA THR A 32 3.67 4.11 -8.52
C THR A 32 4.37 5.27 -7.83
N LYS A 33 3.81 6.49 -7.87
CA LYS A 33 4.37 7.66 -7.16
C LYS A 33 4.43 7.42 -5.66
N LEU A 34 3.35 6.92 -5.07
CA LEU A 34 3.30 6.61 -3.65
C LEU A 34 4.35 5.57 -3.25
N LYS A 35 4.60 4.56 -4.10
CA LYS A 35 5.69 3.58 -3.87
C LYS A 35 7.08 4.21 -3.92
N PHE A 36 7.31 5.17 -4.81
CA PHE A 36 8.56 5.93 -4.81
C PHE A 36 8.71 6.78 -3.55
N ASP A 37 7.65 7.43 -3.09
CA ASP A 37 7.65 8.19 -1.84
C ASP A 37 7.91 7.29 -0.62
N LEU A 38 7.30 6.11 -0.57
CA LEU A 38 7.56 5.11 0.47
C LEU A 38 9.04 4.71 0.48
N SER A 39 9.62 4.39 -0.68
CA SER A 39 11.05 4.04 -0.78
C SER A 39 11.98 5.17 -0.36
N ARG A 40 11.59 6.43 -0.60
CA ARG A 40 12.34 7.60 -0.13
C ARG A 40 12.27 7.72 1.39
N LEU A 41 11.09 7.57 1.98
CA LEU A 41 10.90 7.61 3.44
C LEU A 41 11.63 6.46 4.14
N GLU A 42 11.65 5.26 3.56
CA GLU A 42 12.43 4.12 4.07
C GLU A 42 13.93 4.45 4.16
N LYS A 43 14.50 5.09 3.13
CA LYS A 43 15.90 5.53 3.16
C LYS A 43 16.16 6.64 4.18
N GLU A 44 15.21 7.56 4.36
CA GLU A 44 15.28 8.58 5.40
C GLU A 44 15.27 7.95 6.79
N MET A 45 14.44 6.92 6.99
CA MET A 45 14.37 6.14 8.21
C MET A 45 15.69 5.43 8.53
N GLU A 46 16.28 4.77 7.55
CA GLU A 46 17.60 4.14 7.69
C GLU A 46 18.69 5.15 8.08
N ALA A 47 18.70 6.32 7.44
CA ALA A 47 19.64 7.40 7.75
C ALA A 47 19.43 7.96 9.17
N ASN A 48 18.18 8.10 9.61
CA ASN A 48 17.85 8.51 10.97
C ASN A 48 18.35 7.50 12.00
N PHE A 49 18.15 6.20 11.77
CA PHE A 49 18.65 5.17 12.68
C PHE A 49 20.17 5.13 12.76
N LEU A 50 20.86 5.29 11.63
CA LEU A 50 22.32 5.36 11.61
C LEU A 50 22.82 6.54 12.46
N SER A 51 22.21 7.71 12.28
CA SER A 51 22.56 8.94 13.00
C SER A 51 22.21 8.84 14.49
N LEU A 52 21.06 8.26 14.84
CA LEU A 52 20.68 7.97 16.23
C LEU A 52 21.69 7.04 16.90
N GLY A 53 22.10 5.97 16.20
CA GLY A 53 23.10 5.02 16.69
C GLY A 53 24.43 5.70 17.00
N GLU A 54 24.88 6.60 16.14
CA GLU A 54 26.09 7.40 16.37
C GLU A 54 25.97 8.29 17.62
N LEU A 55 24.89 9.06 17.73
CA LEU A 55 24.67 9.97 18.86
C LEU A 55 24.58 9.21 20.19
N VAL A 56 23.85 8.10 20.21
CA VAL A 56 23.72 7.24 21.41
C VAL A 56 25.07 6.64 21.78
N TYR A 57 25.87 6.20 20.81
CA TYR A 57 27.21 5.66 21.09
C TYR A 57 28.17 6.73 21.61
N ARG A 58 28.15 7.95 21.04
CA ARG A 58 28.92 9.10 21.54
C ARG A 58 28.51 9.48 22.96
N ARG A 59 27.22 9.49 23.24
CA ARG A 59 26.66 9.72 24.57
C ARG A 59 27.10 8.65 25.56
N PHE A 60 27.13 7.39 25.15
CA PHE A 60 27.64 6.26 25.95
C PHE A 60 29.13 6.41 26.27
N LYS A 61 29.93 6.95 25.33
CA LYS A 61 31.34 7.28 25.56
C LYS A 61 31.58 8.47 26.52
N GLY A 62 30.53 9.11 27.02
CA GLY A 62 30.62 10.20 27.99
C GLY A 62 30.56 11.60 27.38
N GLU A 63 30.23 11.74 26.09
CA GLU A 63 29.97 13.05 25.50
C GLU A 63 28.65 13.63 26.03
N ALA A 64 28.70 14.83 26.61
CA ALA A 64 27.56 15.50 27.22
C ALA A 64 26.84 16.42 26.22
N GLY A 65 25.58 16.75 26.49
CA GLY A 65 24.80 17.71 25.70
C GLY A 65 24.17 17.14 24.42
N LEU A 66 24.25 15.82 24.19
CA LEU A 66 23.66 15.17 23.01
C LEU A 66 22.17 14.85 23.17
N ASP A 67 21.64 14.84 24.40
CA ASP A 67 20.27 14.38 24.69
C ASP A 67 19.21 15.19 23.89
N GLY A 68 19.41 16.51 23.74
CA GLY A 68 18.50 17.34 22.94
C GLY A 68 18.55 17.08 21.44
N GLU A 69 19.70 16.65 20.90
CA GLU A 69 19.82 16.26 19.49
C GLU A 69 19.19 14.88 19.25
N ILE A 70 19.42 13.95 20.19
CA ILE A 70 18.77 12.63 20.22
C ILE A 70 17.25 12.80 20.24
N ASP A 71 16.71 13.62 21.12
CA ASP A 71 15.25 13.85 21.23
C ASP A 71 14.65 14.43 19.94
N ARG A 72 15.34 15.38 19.31
CA ARG A 72 14.91 15.94 18.02
C ARG A 72 14.89 14.88 16.94
N LEU A 73 15.94 14.07 16.87
CA LEU A 73 16.05 13.03 15.85
C LEU A 73 15.03 11.90 16.08
N LEU A 74 14.75 11.54 17.34
CA LEU A 74 13.66 10.63 17.69
C LEU A 74 12.29 11.17 17.25
N SER A 75 12.02 12.46 17.47
CA SER A 75 10.78 13.10 17.03
C SER A 75 10.65 13.12 15.50
N ALA A 76 11.75 13.40 14.78
CA ALA A 76 11.75 13.35 13.32
C ALA A 76 11.53 11.92 12.81
N THR A 77 12.18 10.92 13.43
CA THR A 77 12.05 9.50 13.11
C THR A 77 10.61 9.02 13.26
N ARG A 78 9.93 9.37 14.37
CA ARG A 78 8.51 9.04 14.57
C ARG A 78 7.59 9.64 13.52
N LYS A 79 7.92 10.83 13.02
CA LYS A 79 7.15 11.46 11.94
C LYS A 79 7.29 10.66 10.64
N VAL A 80 8.52 10.26 10.30
CA VAL A 80 8.78 9.41 9.12
C VAL A 80 8.03 8.08 9.22
N GLU A 81 7.98 7.44 10.40
CA GLU A 81 7.17 6.23 10.64
C GLU A 81 5.69 6.46 10.32
N GLY A 82 5.12 7.56 10.84
CA GLY A 82 3.72 7.91 10.59
C GLY A 82 3.45 8.19 9.11
N ASP A 83 4.34 8.90 8.44
CA ASP A 83 4.24 9.21 7.01
C ASP A 83 4.33 7.93 6.17
N MET A 84 5.23 6.99 6.51
CA MET A 84 5.34 5.69 5.86
C MET A 84 4.04 4.88 6.01
N GLN A 85 3.47 4.83 7.21
CA GLN A 85 2.21 4.14 7.45
C GLN A 85 1.07 4.76 6.61
N ALA A 86 0.95 6.08 6.60
CA ALA A 86 -0.08 6.78 5.84
C ALA A 86 0.05 6.56 4.32
N VAL A 87 1.28 6.54 3.79
CA VAL A 87 1.54 6.23 2.37
C VAL A 87 1.22 4.78 2.06
N GLN A 88 1.60 3.85 2.93
CA GLN A 88 1.31 2.43 2.75
C GLN A 88 -0.20 2.16 2.74
N GLU A 89 -0.97 2.80 3.63
CA GLU A 89 -2.43 2.71 3.63
C GLU A 89 -3.06 3.25 2.34
N GLN A 90 -2.50 4.32 1.75
CA GLN A 90 -2.96 4.83 0.46
C GLN A 90 -2.66 3.85 -0.69
N ILE A 91 -1.48 3.23 -0.69
CA ILE A 91 -1.12 2.20 -1.67
C ILE A 91 -2.10 1.02 -1.56
N ASP A 92 -2.38 0.54 -0.36
CA ASP A 92 -3.28 -0.60 -0.13
C ASP A 92 -4.73 -0.27 -0.52
N ARG A 93 -5.17 1.00 -0.45
CA ARG A 93 -6.48 1.44 -0.98
C ARG A 93 -6.54 1.44 -2.50
N LEU A 94 -5.48 1.87 -3.18
CA LEU A 94 -5.42 1.91 -4.64
C LEU A 94 -5.16 0.53 -5.25
N GLN A 95 -4.40 -0.31 -4.56
CA GLN A 95 -3.98 -1.64 -4.99
C GLN A 95 -4.12 -2.64 -3.83
N PRO A 96 -5.35 -3.05 -3.48
CA PRO A 96 -5.58 -3.97 -2.38
C PRO A 96 -4.89 -5.31 -2.64
N LYS A 97 -4.18 -5.80 -1.63
CA LYS A 97 -3.50 -7.09 -1.70
C LYS A 97 -4.52 -8.22 -1.84
N PRO A 98 -4.27 -9.20 -2.73
CA PRO A 98 -5.15 -10.35 -2.84
C PRO A 98 -5.18 -11.13 -1.51
N PRO A 99 -6.35 -11.63 -1.08
CA PRO A 99 -6.43 -12.46 0.12
C PRO A 99 -5.54 -13.71 -0.04
N VAL A 100 -4.89 -14.15 1.04
CA VAL A 100 -4.05 -15.35 1.03
C VAL A 100 -4.77 -16.50 1.73
N CYS A 101 -4.77 -17.68 1.13
CA CYS A 101 -5.37 -18.85 1.74
C CYS A 101 -4.64 -19.21 3.06
N PRO A 102 -5.35 -19.39 4.20
CA PRO A 102 -4.72 -19.71 5.47
C PRO A 102 -4.06 -21.09 5.47
N GLN A 103 -4.58 -22.03 4.68
CA GLN A 103 -4.11 -23.42 4.63
C GLN A 103 -2.96 -23.61 3.63
N CYS A 104 -3.15 -23.24 2.36
CA CYS A 104 -2.17 -23.52 1.31
C CYS A 104 -1.26 -22.33 0.95
N LYS A 105 -1.47 -21.16 1.57
CA LYS A 105 -0.67 -19.94 1.40
C LYS A 105 -0.62 -19.35 -0.02
N LEU A 106 -1.51 -19.78 -0.90
CA LEU A 106 -1.67 -19.21 -2.24
C LEU A 106 -2.51 -17.94 -2.20
N GLU A 107 -2.14 -16.96 -3.02
CA GLU A 107 -2.95 -15.77 -3.28
C GLU A 107 -4.26 -16.17 -3.97
N LEU A 108 -5.34 -15.54 -3.54
CA LEU A 108 -6.69 -15.82 -3.98
C LEU A 108 -7.28 -14.62 -4.70
N PRO A 109 -8.14 -14.88 -5.70
CA PRO A 109 -8.94 -13.82 -6.28
C PRO A 109 -9.87 -13.23 -5.20
N VAL A 110 -10.08 -11.92 -5.27
CA VAL A 110 -10.97 -11.20 -4.36
C VAL A 110 -12.41 -11.74 -4.44
N GLY A 111 -13.06 -11.87 -3.29
CA GLY A 111 -14.48 -12.24 -3.18
C GLY A 111 -14.80 -13.74 -3.10
N GLY A 112 -13.80 -14.63 -3.08
CA GLY A 112 -14.02 -16.08 -2.92
C GLY A 112 -14.23 -16.50 -1.47
N ARG A 113 -15.31 -17.25 -1.18
CA ARG A 113 -15.55 -17.86 0.15
C ARG A 113 -14.62 -19.05 0.45
N PHE A 114 -14.20 -19.75 -0.60
CA PHE A 114 -13.34 -20.93 -0.54
C PHE A 114 -12.10 -20.73 -1.41
N CYS A 115 -11.01 -21.38 -1.03
CA CYS A 115 -9.77 -21.39 -1.78
C CYS A 115 -9.96 -22.15 -3.09
N SER A 116 -9.70 -21.49 -4.22
CA SER A 116 -9.76 -22.09 -5.55
C SER A 116 -8.73 -23.20 -5.79
N TYR A 117 -7.73 -23.34 -4.91
CA TYR A 117 -6.64 -24.30 -5.05
C TYR A 117 -6.75 -25.51 -4.12
N CYS A 118 -7.13 -25.30 -2.86
CA CYS A 118 -7.20 -26.38 -1.86
C CYS A 118 -8.59 -26.60 -1.25
N GLY A 119 -9.59 -25.78 -1.60
CA GLY A 119 -10.96 -25.91 -1.09
C GLY A 119 -11.19 -25.39 0.33
N ALA A 120 -10.14 -24.96 1.05
CA ALA A 120 -10.26 -24.43 2.40
C ALA A 120 -11.13 -23.17 2.43
N GLN A 121 -12.01 -23.05 3.44
CA GLN A 121 -12.80 -21.83 3.65
C GLN A 121 -11.88 -20.67 4.05
N VAL A 122 -12.04 -19.52 3.39
CA VAL A 122 -11.13 -18.37 3.50
C VAL A 122 -11.76 -17.26 4.33
N VAL A 123 -13.09 -17.20 4.35
CA VAL A 123 -13.88 -16.20 5.07
C VAL A 123 -14.59 -16.90 6.22
N LYS A 124 -14.29 -16.52 7.47
CA LYS A 124 -15.16 -16.84 8.61
C LYS A 124 -16.35 -15.88 8.53
N ASP A 125 -17.57 -16.40 8.62
CA ASP A 125 -18.80 -15.61 8.55
C ASP A 125 -18.91 -14.67 9.76
N ASP A 126 -18.36 -13.46 9.65
CA ASP A 126 -18.65 -12.34 10.55
C ASP A 126 -19.45 -11.28 9.77
N ALA A 127 -20.68 -11.65 9.39
CA ALA A 127 -21.72 -10.71 8.93
C ALA A 127 -23.10 -11.38 9.03
N ALA A 128 -23.50 -11.66 10.26
CA ALA A 128 -24.90 -11.75 10.65
C ALA A 128 -25.10 -10.87 11.89
N GLU A 129 -25.14 -9.56 11.66
CA GLU A 129 -26.08 -8.58 12.26
C GLU A 129 -25.88 -7.19 11.64
#